data_AF-A0A8H4CV96-F1
#
_entry.id   AF-A0A8H4CV96-F1
#
_cell.length_a   1.000
_cell.length_b   1.000
_cell.length_c   1.000
_cell.angle_alpha   90.00
_cell.angle_beta   90.00
_cell.angle_gamma   90.00
#
_symmetry.space_group_name_H-M   'P 1'
#
loop_
_entity.id
_entity.type
_entity.pdbx_description
1 polymer ?
#
loop_
_entity_poly.entity_id
_entity_poly.type
_entity_poly.pdbx_seq_one_letter_code
_entity_poly.pdbx_strand_id
1 'polypeptide(L)'
;MNNERDVNSAKSADMPPGMAPMSDTRAKSIEDSLQRSKEFRDMCPDVDFGGGVIEPTVNLTFDLKGKVDEENRKRHEGLMTEMFEHVAEPAQAEHFFWKARECLEA
;
A
#
# COMPACT_ATOMS: atom_id res chain seq x y z
N MET A 1 -26.36 -6.72 -32.30
CA MET A 1 -26.81 -5.61 -31.45
C MET A 1 -25.96 -5.62 -30.20
N ASN A 2 -25.26 -4.50 -30.01
CA ASN A 2 -24.36 -4.06 -28.93
C ASN A 2 -24.78 -4.55 -27.53
N ASN A 3 -23.85 -5.11 -26.72
CA ASN A 3 -22.76 -4.47 -25.97
C ASN A 3 -23.25 -4.02 -24.59
N GLU A 4 -22.76 -4.62 -23.50
CA GLU A 4 -22.64 -3.98 -22.19
C GLU A 4 -21.74 -4.76 -21.20
N ARG A 5 -20.46 -4.34 -21.18
CA ARG A 5 -19.57 -4.14 -19.99
C ARG A 5 -19.12 -5.42 -19.27
N ASP A 6 -17.88 -5.93 -19.38
CA ASP A 6 -16.58 -5.26 -19.53
C ASP A 6 -16.40 -4.03 -18.64
N VAL A 7 -16.65 -4.16 -17.33
CA VAL A 7 -16.04 -3.31 -16.31
C VAL A 7 -15.88 -4.14 -15.02
N ASN A 8 -14.68 -4.14 -14.44
CA ASN A 8 -14.28 -4.73 -13.14
C ASN A 8 -13.56 -6.09 -13.15
N SER A 9 -12.80 -6.38 -14.20
CA SER A 9 -11.58 -7.20 -14.04
C SER A 9 -10.36 -6.28 -14.21
N ALA A 10 -10.29 -5.22 -13.41
CA ALA A 10 -9.05 -4.46 -13.24
C ALA A 10 -8.14 -5.29 -12.33
N LYS A 11 -7.47 -6.22 -13.00
CA LYS A 11 -6.30 -6.99 -12.59
C LYS A 11 -5.58 -6.32 -11.39
N SER A 12 -5.51 -7.08 -10.31
CA SER A 12 -4.73 -6.87 -9.09
C SER A 12 -3.20 -6.79 -9.32
N ALA A 13 -2.73 -6.22 -10.44
CA ALA A 13 -1.35 -6.22 -10.87
C ALA A 13 -0.90 -4.79 -11.18
N ASP A 14 -0.16 -4.22 -10.24
CA ASP A 14 1.08 -3.44 -10.48
C ASP A 14 1.52 -2.85 -9.13
N MET A 15 1.55 -3.67 -8.07
CA MET A 15 2.29 -3.28 -6.87
C MET A 15 3.77 -3.59 -7.13
N PRO A 16 4.69 -2.69 -6.73
CA PRO A 16 6.12 -2.95 -6.81
C PRO A 16 6.51 -4.23 -6.03
N PRO A 17 7.65 -4.87 -6.40
CA PRO A 17 8.15 -6.06 -5.71
C PRO A 17 8.18 -5.84 -4.20
N GLY A 18 7.70 -6.80 -3.41
CA GLY A 18 7.69 -6.72 -1.94
C GLY A 18 6.39 -6.19 -1.31
N MET A 19 5.50 -5.54 -2.06
CA MET A 19 4.17 -5.19 -1.55
C MET A 19 3.12 -6.22 -1.99
N ALA A 20 2.43 -6.83 -1.02
CA ALA A 20 1.32 -7.71 -1.33
C ALA A 20 0.21 -6.93 -2.06
N PRO A 21 -0.38 -7.49 -3.13
CA PRO A 21 -1.48 -6.85 -3.82
C PRO A 21 -2.64 -6.58 -2.85
N MET A 22 -3.17 -5.36 -2.94
CA MET A 22 -4.37 -4.96 -2.19
C MET A 22 -5.61 -5.55 -2.87
N SER A 23 -6.51 -6.11 -2.07
CA SER A 23 -7.83 -6.55 -2.51
C SER A 23 -8.68 -5.38 -3.04
N ASP A 24 -9.75 -5.68 -3.77
CA ASP A 24 -10.61 -4.66 -4.41
C ASP A 24 -11.34 -3.75 -3.41
N THR A 25 -11.50 -4.19 -2.16
CA THR A 25 -12.18 -3.44 -1.10
C THR A 25 -11.27 -3.19 0.09
N ARG A 26 -11.53 -2.08 0.80
CA ARG A 26 -10.82 -1.73 2.05
C ARG A 26 -10.97 -2.86 3.08
N ALA A 27 -12.20 -3.29 3.33
CA ALA A 27 -12.51 -4.33 4.33
C ALA A 27 -11.74 -5.64 4.06
N LYS A 28 -11.76 -6.11 2.80
CA LYS A 28 -11.02 -7.32 2.44
C LYS A 28 -9.51 -7.13 2.52
N SER A 29 -9.01 -5.96 2.14
CA SER A 29 -7.57 -5.65 2.28
C SER A 29 -7.11 -5.60 3.74
N ILE A 30 -7.96 -5.13 4.66
CA ILE A 30 -7.71 -5.16 6.11
C ILE A 30 -7.67 -6.61 6.59
N GLU A 31 -8.68 -7.42 6.25
CA GLU A 31 -8.75 -8.83 6.61
C GLU A 31 -7.54 -9.63 6.10
N ASP A 32 -7.20 -9.47 4.82
CA ASP A 32 -6.05 -10.14 4.22
C ASP A 32 -4.73 -9.72 4.91
N SER A 33 -4.60 -8.45 5.25
CA SER A 33 -3.41 -7.92 5.95
C SER A 33 -3.33 -8.44 7.39
N LEU A 34 -4.47 -8.56 8.08
CA LEU A 34 -4.55 -9.19 9.39
C LEU A 34 -4.21 -10.68 9.30
N GLN A 35 -4.61 -11.39 8.25
CA GLN A 35 -4.25 -12.79 8.13
C GLN A 35 -2.74 -12.96 7.87
N ARG A 36 -2.16 -12.17 6.97
CA ARG A 36 -0.73 -12.25 6.61
C ARG A 36 0.21 -11.86 7.74
N SER A 37 -0.14 -10.86 8.55
CA SER A 37 0.73 -10.35 9.61
C SER A 37 0.58 -11.06 10.95
N LYS A 38 -0.19 -12.16 11.03
CA LYS A 38 -0.51 -12.85 12.29
C LYS A 38 0.75 -13.17 13.11
N GLU A 39 1.73 -13.82 12.52
CA GLU A 39 2.97 -14.23 13.20
C GLU A 39 3.72 -13.01 13.76
N PHE A 40 3.76 -11.90 13.01
CA PHE A 40 4.40 -10.67 13.45
C PHE A 40 3.65 -9.99 14.61
N ARG A 41 2.32 -10.00 14.58
CA ARG A 41 1.51 -9.49 15.68
C ARG A 41 1.69 -10.30 16.95
N ASP A 42 1.75 -11.63 16.82
CA ASP A 42 1.92 -12.53 17.96
C ASP A 42 3.29 -12.29 18.64
N MET A 43 4.30 -11.83 17.91
CA MET A 43 5.62 -11.42 18.46
C MET A 43 5.63 -10.05 19.14
N CYS A 44 4.65 -9.19 18.84
CA CYS A 44 4.60 -7.80 19.29
C CYS A 44 3.21 -7.47 19.87
N PRO A 45 2.77 -8.15 20.95
CA PRO A 45 1.40 -8.07 21.45
C PRO A 45 1.00 -6.68 22.00
N ASP A 46 1.99 -5.86 22.36
CA ASP A 46 1.76 -4.51 22.89
C ASP A 46 1.41 -3.48 21.80
N VAL A 47 1.56 -3.84 20.53
CA VAL A 47 1.27 -2.96 19.40
C VAL A 47 -0.14 -3.26 18.87
N ASP A 48 -1.00 -2.24 18.80
CA ASP A 48 -2.28 -2.33 18.08
C ASP A 48 -2.04 -2.31 16.56
N PHE A 49 -1.69 -3.47 16.02
CA PHE A 49 -1.53 -3.64 14.58
C PHE A 49 -2.83 -3.50 13.81
N GLY A 50 -3.98 -3.79 14.42
CA GLY A 50 -5.27 -3.74 13.74
C GLY A 50 -5.67 -2.30 13.46
N GLY A 51 -6.08 -1.60 14.53
CA GLY A 51 -6.59 -0.23 14.45
C GLY A 51 -5.49 0.82 14.32
N GLY A 52 -4.30 0.55 14.88
CA GLY A 52 -3.20 1.51 14.92
C GLY A 52 -2.25 1.47 13.72
N VAL A 53 -2.25 0.38 12.93
CA VAL A 53 -1.29 0.20 11.83
C VAL A 53 -1.97 -0.20 10.53
N ILE A 54 -2.64 -1.36 10.50
CA ILE A 54 -3.16 -1.97 9.28
C ILE A 54 -4.31 -1.15 8.72
N GLU A 55 -5.33 -0.84 9.53
CA GLU A 55 -6.49 -0.09 9.06
C GLU A 55 -6.12 1.31 8.52
N PRO A 56 -5.33 2.14 9.23
CA PRO A 56 -4.87 3.43 8.70
C PRO A 56 -4.08 3.29 7.41
N THR A 57 -3.18 2.30 7.32
CA THR A 57 -2.35 2.09 6.13
C THR A 57 -3.19 1.69 4.93
N VAL A 58 -4.12 0.75 5.10
CA VAL A 58 -5.04 0.33 4.04
C VAL A 58 -5.90 1.50 3.58
N ASN A 59 -6.47 2.26 4.52
CA ASN A 59 -7.31 3.40 4.21
C ASN A 59 -6.54 4.47 3.42
N LEU A 60 -5.31 4.78 3.84
CA LEU A 60 -4.44 5.72 3.12
C LEU A 60 -4.17 5.25 1.69
N THR A 61 -3.78 3.98 1.48
CA THR A 61 -3.51 3.43 0.14
C THR A 61 -4.73 3.54 -0.78
N PHE A 62 -5.94 3.30 -0.26
CA PHE A 62 -7.16 3.47 -1.05
C PHE A 62 -7.48 4.94 -1.34
N ASP A 63 -7.22 5.83 -0.38
CA ASP A 63 -7.43 7.26 -0.56
C ASP A 63 -6.49 7.85 -1.61
N LEU A 64 -5.23 7.43 -1.62
CA LEU A 64 -4.24 7.82 -2.63
C LEU A 64 -4.69 7.42 -4.03
N LYS A 65 -5.27 6.22 -4.22
CA LYS A 65 -5.82 5.79 -5.51
C LYS A 65 -6.90 6.72 -6.08
N GLY A 66 -7.65 7.40 -5.22
CA GLY A 66 -8.70 8.33 -5.64
C GLY A 66 -8.28 9.80 -5.71
N LYS A 67 -7.16 10.17 -5.09
CA LYS A 67 -6.72 11.57 -4.92
C LYS A 67 -5.45 11.93 -5.70
N VAL A 68 -4.63 10.94 -6.05
CA VAL A 68 -3.38 11.11 -6.77
C VAL A 68 -3.52 10.45 -8.14
N ASP A 69 -3.02 11.11 -9.18
CA ASP A 69 -2.99 10.53 -10.53
C ASP A 69 -2.14 9.25 -10.58
N GLU A 70 -2.37 8.44 -11.61
CA GLU A 70 -1.73 7.13 -11.71
C GLU A 70 -0.20 7.20 -11.81
N GLU A 71 0.36 8.20 -12.49
CA GLU A 71 1.80 8.35 -12.67
C GLU A 71 2.47 8.66 -11.34
N ASN A 72 1.98 9.69 -10.63
CA ASN A 72 2.50 10.08 -9.33
C ASN A 72 2.27 9.00 -8.27
N ARG A 73 1.13 8.28 -8.32
CA ARG A 73 0.86 7.15 -7.43
C ARG A 73 1.85 6.01 -7.64
N LYS A 74 2.10 5.59 -8.89
CA LYS A 74 3.07 4.53 -9.20
C LYS A 74 4.48 4.91 -8.76
N ARG A 75 4.85 6.18 -8.93
CA ARG A 75 6.13 6.71 -8.45
C ARG A 75 6.24 6.68 -6.92
N HIS A 76 5.18 7.13 -6.22
CA HIS A 76 5.10 7.03 -4.76
C HIS A 76 5.26 5.59 -4.28
N GLU A 77 4.50 4.65 -4.86
CA GLU A 77 4.55 3.23 -4.50
C GLU A 77 5.94 2.64 -4.71
N GLY A 78 6.60 2.93 -5.85
CA GLY A 78 7.96 2.48 -6.11
C GLY A 78 8.97 3.03 -5.09
N LEU A 79 8.90 4.31 -4.75
CA LEU A 79 9.78 4.93 -3.75
C LEU A 79 9.53 4.37 -2.33
N MET A 80 8.28 4.04 -1.99
CA MET A 80 7.97 3.36 -0.74
C MET A 80 8.57 1.95 -0.68
N THR A 81 8.57 1.20 -1.81
CA THR A 81 9.29 -0.08 -1.88
C THR A 81 10.79 0.09 -1.64
N GLU A 82 11.44 1.05 -2.31
CA GLU A 82 12.86 1.35 -2.09
C GLU A 82 13.13 1.71 -0.62
N MET A 83 12.26 2.49 0.01
CA MET A 83 12.35 2.79 1.44
C MET A 83 12.32 1.52 2.29
N PHE A 84 11.40 0.59 2.01
CA PHE A 84 11.26 -0.67 2.75
C PHE A 84 12.43 -1.63 2.53
N GLU A 85 13.01 -1.68 1.33
CA GLU A 85 14.19 -2.50 1.04
C GLU A 85 15.45 -1.98 1.76
N HIS A 86 15.51 -0.66 1.99
CA HIS A 86 16.64 0.01 2.64
C HIS A 86 16.42 0.33 4.12
N VAL A 87 15.46 -0.30 4.82
CA VAL A 87 15.17 -0.02 6.25
C VAL A 87 16.38 -0.20 7.20
N ALA A 88 17.36 -1.02 6.81
CA ALA A 88 18.60 -1.20 7.55
C ALA A 88 19.59 -0.02 7.41
N GLU A 89 19.36 0.89 6.47
CA GLU A 89 20.18 2.07 6.15
C GLU A 89 19.35 3.35 6.35
N PRO A 90 19.25 3.89 7.58
CA PRO A 90 18.27 4.93 7.91
C PRO A 90 18.31 6.16 7.02
N ALA A 91 19.51 6.64 6.66
CA ALA A 91 19.67 7.81 5.78
C ALA A 91 19.13 7.54 4.36
N GLN A 92 19.30 6.32 3.87
CA GLN A 92 18.83 5.92 2.54
C GLN A 92 17.31 5.72 2.54
N ALA A 93 16.78 5.04 3.57
CA ALA A 93 15.34 4.89 3.76
C ALA A 93 14.63 6.25 3.91
N GLU A 94 15.20 7.17 4.71
CA GLU A 94 14.66 8.52 4.88
C GLU A 94 14.65 9.31 3.56
N HIS A 95 15.72 9.21 2.77
CA HIS A 95 15.76 9.86 1.45
C HIS A 95 14.65 9.37 0.52
N PHE A 96 14.39 8.07 0.46
CA PHE A 96 13.29 7.51 -0.33
C PHE A 96 11.93 7.90 0.22
N PHE A 97 11.77 7.93 1.55
CA PHE A 97 10.54 8.39 2.20
C PHE A 97 10.19 9.84 1.81
N TRP A 98 11.16 10.76 1.89
CA TRP A 98 10.90 12.16 1.55
C TRP A 98 10.55 12.34 0.07
N LYS A 99 11.23 11.61 -0.82
CA LYS A 99 10.87 11.61 -2.24
C LYS A 99 9.48 11.02 -2.52
N ALA A 100 9.09 9.98 -1.78
CA ALA A 100 7.74 9.42 -1.91
C ALA A 100 6.71 10.49 -1.53
N ARG A 101 6.97 11.26 -0.46
CA ARG A 101 6.09 12.34 -0.02
C ARG A 101 5.89 13.42 -1.09
N GLU A 102 6.96 13.80 -1.81
CA GLU A 102 6.88 14.79 -2.90
C GLU A 102 5.87 14.39 -3.99
N CYS A 103 5.65 13.09 -4.21
CA CYS A 103 4.68 12.59 -5.18
C CYS A 103 3.22 12.81 -4.74
N LEU A 104 2.98 13.14 -3.47
CA LEU A 104 1.65 13.39 -2.91
C LEU A 104 1.28 14.89 -2.89
N GLU A 105 2.25 15.77 -3.18
CA GLU A 105 2.07 17.23 -3.19
C GLU A 105 1.68 17.78 -4.58
N ALA A 106 1.61 16.91 -5.60
CA ALA A 106 1.40 17.24 -7.01
C ALA A 106 -0.08 17.32 -7.43
#